data_AF-E8WZ19-F1
#
_entry.id   AF-E8WZ19-F1
#
_cell.length_a   1.000
_cell.length_b   1.000
_cell.length_c   1.000
_cell.angle_alpha   90.00
_cell.angle_beta   90.00
_cell.angle_gamma   90.00
#
_symmetry.space_group_name_H-M   'P 1'
#
loop_
_entity.id
_entity.type
_entity.pdbx_description
1 polymer ?
#
loop_
_entity_poly.entity_id
_entity_poly.type
_entity_poly.pdbx_seq_one_letter_code
_entity_poly.pdbx_strand_id
1 'polypeptide(L)'
;MGYLGLDETTIKDDNLFQRLFWPSDHGGEADQLGKQGFWICLGVAVVSLLVMLMQGHWFLALLTFAFYALGGIGVREHDQPSAILVAVAYILNGVASAFSGIPPGILQLFATLLLLANIRGTWIAAKWAAHPDPDLMPQRFNTTFSDKLVDQMPARVWPKAKIPFFCIAVIYILLTVAGTVFIAVLGPARLKAAQNPTPTSQTIEVSPSR
;
A
#
# COMPACT_ATOMS: atom_id res chain seq x y z
N MET A 1 32.87 -40.86 -16.94
CA MET A 1 32.28 -40.34 -15.69
C MET A 1 33.00 -39.05 -15.33
N GLY A 2 32.50 -37.93 -15.85
CA GLY A 2 33.00 -36.60 -15.52
C GLY A 2 31.93 -35.91 -14.70
N TYR A 3 32.27 -35.53 -13.47
CA TYR A 3 31.49 -34.57 -12.70
C TYR A 3 31.65 -33.23 -13.43
N LEU A 4 30.64 -32.83 -14.19
CA LEU A 4 30.57 -31.49 -14.74
C LEU A 4 30.64 -30.50 -13.57
N GLY A 5 31.68 -29.66 -13.60
CA GLY A 5 31.82 -28.52 -12.72
C GLY A 5 30.64 -27.59 -12.89
N LEU A 6 29.64 -27.77 -12.04
CA LEU A 6 28.76 -26.68 -11.67
C LEU A 6 29.63 -25.78 -10.83
N ASP A 7 30.09 -24.69 -11.45
CA ASP A 7 30.65 -23.56 -10.74
C ASP A 7 29.71 -23.25 -9.57
N GLU A 8 30.25 -23.50 -8.39
CA GLU A 8 29.76 -23.01 -7.12
C GLU A 8 29.94 -21.49 -7.20
N THR A 9 29.08 -20.82 -7.97
CA THR A 9 28.92 -19.38 -7.87
C THR A 9 28.41 -19.17 -6.46
N THR A 10 29.34 -18.89 -5.56
CA THR A 10 29.10 -18.48 -4.19
C THR A 10 28.02 -17.40 -4.26
N ILE A 11 26.76 -17.79 -4.06
CA ILE A 11 25.68 -16.87 -3.81
C ILE A 11 26.12 -16.25 -2.51
N LYS A 12 26.74 -15.07 -2.61
CA LYS A 12 27.11 -14.28 -1.46
C LYS A 12 25.84 -14.18 -0.63
N ASP A 13 25.90 -14.67 0.62
CA ASP A 13 24.78 -14.61 1.56
C ASP A 13 24.49 -13.14 1.87
N ASP A 14 23.82 -12.47 0.93
CA ASP A 14 23.39 -11.11 1.10
C ASP A 14 22.33 -11.12 2.19
N ASN A 15 22.51 -10.23 3.17
CA ASN A 15 21.59 -10.10 4.29
C ASN A 15 20.15 -9.98 3.78
N LEU A 16 19.20 -10.65 4.45
CA LEU A 16 17.79 -10.70 4.05
C LEU A 16 17.20 -9.29 3.84
N PHE A 17 17.64 -8.32 4.64
CA PHE A 17 17.33 -6.89 4.45
C PHE A 17 17.86 -6.31 3.14
N GLN A 18 19.10 -6.63 2.78
CA GLN A 18 19.69 -6.16 1.51
C GLN A 18 18.94 -6.78 0.33
N ARG A 19 18.59 -8.06 0.38
CA ARG A 19 17.74 -8.68 -0.66
C ARG A 19 16.35 -8.05 -0.75
N LEU A 20 15.75 -7.68 0.38
CA LEU A 20 14.39 -7.12 0.42
C LEU A 20 14.33 -5.65 -0.04
N PHE A 21 15.35 -4.85 0.29
CA PHE A 21 15.40 -3.41 -0.01
C PHE A 21 16.24 -3.05 -1.24
N TRP A 22 17.13 -3.97 -1.63
CA TRP A 22 18.12 -3.81 -2.67
C TRP A 22 18.17 -5.05 -3.56
N PRO A 23 17.06 -5.40 -4.24
CA PRO A 23 17.06 -6.51 -5.16
C PRO A 23 18.17 -6.29 -6.20
N SER A 24 18.93 -7.36 -6.44
CA SER A 24 19.93 -7.39 -7.49
C SER A 24 19.23 -7.20 -8.85
N ASP A 25 19.99 -6.91 -9.90
CA ASP A 25 19.38 -6.67 -11.21
C ASP A 25 18.69 -7.92 -11.77
N HIS A 26 18.66 -9.09 -11.13
CA HIS A 26 17.99 -10.28 -11.65
C HIS A 26 16.46 -10.14 -11.71
N GLY A 27 15.87 -10.40 -12.88
CA GLY A 27 14.41 -10.30 -13.11
C GLY A 27 13.55 -11.16 -12.18
N GLY A 28 14.06 -12.31 -11.72
CA GLY A 28 13.35 -13.19 -10.79
C GLY A 28 13.11 -12.56 -9.40
N GLU A 29 14.04 -11.75 -8.90
CA GLU A 29 13.87 -11.06 -7.61
C GLU A 29 12.84 -9.94 -7.71
N ALA A 30 12.80 -9.23 -8.85
CA ALA A 30 11.79 -8.20 -9.11
C ALA A 30 10.37 -8.78 -9.18
N ASP A 31 10.20 -9.98 -9.77
CA ASP A 31 8.89 -10.67 -9.80
C ASP A 31 8.43 -11.08 -8.39
N GLN A 32 9.34 -11.65 -7.57
CA GLN A 32 9.04 -11.98 -6.18
C GLN A 32 8.62 -10.75 -5.37
N LEU A 33 9.31 -9.63 -5.56
CA LEU A 33 8.96 -8.37 -4.89
C LEU A 33 7.57 -7.89 -5.31
N GLY A 34 7.23 -7.98 -6.60
CA GLY A 34 5.90 -7.70 -7.12
C GLY A 34 4.80 -8.57 -6.49
N LYS A 35 5.07 -9.86 -6.27
CA LYS A 35 4.15 -10.78 -5.53
C LYS A 35 3.95 -10.33 -4.08
N GLN A 36 5.02 -9.97 -3.38
CA GLN A 36 4.92 -9.47 -2.01
C GLN A 36 4.16 -8.14 -1.93
N GLY A 37 4.44 -7.23 -2.86
CA GLY A 37 3.73 -5.96 -3.00
C GLY A 37 2.23 -6.14 -3.23
N PHE A 38 1.85 -7.09 -4.09
CA PHE A 38 0.46 -7.47 -4.31
C PHE A 38 -0.22 -7.93 -3.01
N TRP A 39 0.39 -8.87 -2.28
CA TRP A 39 -0.18 -9.40 -1.03
C TRP A 39 -0.33 -8.32 0.05
N ILE A 40 0.62 -7.41 0.15
CA ILE A 40 0.54 -6.31 1.12
C ILE A 40 -0.53 -5.30 0.73
N CYS A 41 -0.63 -4.94 -0.55
CA CYS A 41 -1.72 -4.07 -1.00
C CYS A 41 -3.09 -4.72 -0.74
N LEU A 42 -3.23 -6.02 -1.00
CA LEU A 42 -4.45 -6.77 -0.73
C LEU A 42 -4.77 -6.86 0.76
N GLY A 43 -3.77 -7.13 1.60
CA GLY A 43 -3.91 -7.16 3.05
C GLY A 43 -4.35 -5.81 3.61
N VAL A 44 -3.70 -4.72 3.16
CA VAL A 44 -4.09 -3.34 3.52
C VAL A 44 -5.52 -3.04 3.07
N ALA A 45 -5.91 -3.45 1.85
CA ALA A 45 -7.26 -3.26 1.34
C ALA A 45 -8.31 -3.93 2.23
N VAL A 46 -8.11 -5.21 2.57
CA VAL A 46 -9.05 -5.99 3.40
C VAL A 46 -9.13 -5.45 4.82
N VAL A 47 -8.00 -5.18 5.46
CA VAL A 47 -7.98 -4.64 6.83
C VAL A 47 -8.66 -3.27 6.87
N SER A 48 -8.36 -2.40 5.90
CA SER A 48 -8.98 -1.07 5.82
C SER A 48 -10.48 -1.15 5.58
N LEU A 49 -10.92 -2.06 4.70
CA LEU A 49 -12.35 -2.31 4.44
C LEU A 49 -13.07 -2.70 5.74
N LEU A 50 -12.54 -3.67 6.50
CA LEU A 50 -13.15 -4.13 7.74
C LEU A 50 -13.24 -3.01 8.78
N VAL A 51 -12.15 -2.27 8.99
CA VAL A 51 -12.13 -1.15 9.96
C VAL A 51 -13.13 -0.06 9.56
N MET A 52 -13.19 0.34 8.30
CA MET A 52 -14.09 1.39 7.83
C MET A 52 -15.57 0.94 7.83
N LEU A 53 -15.84 -0.35 7.58
CA LEU A 53 -17.19 -0.90 7.73
C LEU A 53 -17.66 -0.87 9.18
N MET A 54 -16.77 -1.20 10.13
CA MET A 54 -17.08 -1.10 11.57
C MET A 54 -17.36 0.34 12.01
N GLN A 55 -16.77 1.33 11.34
CA GLN A 55 -17.01 2.76 11.58
C GLN A 55 -18.28 3.29 10.87
N GLY A 56 -18.96 2.47 10.07
CA GLY A 56 -20.17 2.86 9.33
C GLY A 56 -19.91 3.61 8.01
N HIS A 57 -18.65 3.75 7.60
CA HIS A 57 -18.25 4.48 6.39
C HIS A 57 -18.17 3.56 5.16
N TRP A 58 -19.28 2.90 4.81
CA TRP A 58 -19.31 1.87 3.76
C TRP A 58 -18.79 2.36 2.39
N PHE A 59 -19.13 3.58 1.98
CA PHE A 59 -18.71 4.12 0.68
C PHE A 59 -17.19 4.33 0.63
N LEU A 60 -16.62 4.93 1.68
CA LEU A 60 -15.18 5.14 1.79
C LEU A 60 -14.45 3.79 1.88
N ALA A 61 -15.02 2.83 2.62
CA ALA A 61 -14.49 1.47 2.74
C ALA A 61 -14.36 0.79 1.36
N LEU A 62 -15.40 0.87 0.52
CA LEU A 62 -15.38 0.33 -0.84
C LEU A 62 -14.39 1.06 -1.74
N LEU A 63 -14.31 2.38 -1.65
CA LEU A 63 -13.37 3.18 -2.43
C LEU A 63 -11.91 2.84 -2.06
N THR A 64 -11.58 2.79 -0.77
CA THR A 64 -10.28 2.40 -0.25
C THR A 64 -9.91 0.98 -0.67
N PHE A 65 -10.85 0.04 -0.53
CA PHE A 65 -10.64 -1.34 -0.96
C PHE A 65 -10.35 -1.42 -2.46
N ALA A 66 -11.17 -0.77 -3.29
CA ALA A 66 -10.98 -0.76 -4.74
C ALA A 66 -9.64 -0.13 -5.13
N PHE A 67 -9.25 0.98 -4.50
CA PHE A 67 -7.98 1.65 -4.74
C PHE A 67 -6.79 0.73 -4.45
N TYR A 68 -6.71 0.13 -3.25
CA TYR A 68 -5.57 -0.71 -2.88
C TYR A 68 -5.59 -2.08 -3.57
N ALA A 69 -6.76 -2.68 -3.81
CA ALA A 69 -6.85 -3.96 -4.53
C ALA A 69 -6.44 -3.82 -6.00
N LEU A 70 -6.96 -2.82 -6.71
CA LEU A 70 -6.57 -2.55 -8.10
C LEU A 70 -5.12 -2.03 -8.18
N GLY A 71 -4.70 -1.21 -7.22
CA GLY A 71 -3.32 -0.75 -7.11
C GLY A 71 -2.33 -1.91 -6.92
N GLY A 72 -2.67 -2.90 -6.09
CA GLY A 72 -1.89 -4.13 -5.92
C GLY A 72 -1.76 -4.93 -7.22
N ILE A 73 -2.85 -5.04 -7.99
CA ILE A 73 -2.83 -5.64 -9.33
C ILE A 73 -1.86 -4.87 -10.25
N GLY A 74 -1.89 -3.53 -10.23
CA GLY A 74 -0.97 -2.70 -11.01
C GLY A 74 0.50 -2.86 -10.59
N VAL A 75 0.77 -2.95 -9.28
CA VAL A 75 2.12 -3.23 -8.75
C VAL A 75 2.64 -4.58 -9.25
N ARG A 76 1.77 -5.61 -9.28
CA ARG A 76 2.12 -6.95 -9.76
C ARG A 76 2.47 -7.01 -11.24
N GLU A 77 1.80 -6.20 -12.05
CA GLU A 77 2.09 -6.02 -13.48
C GLU A 77 3.20 -4.98 -13.75
N HIS A 78 3.94 -4.60 -12.71
CA HIS A 78 5.08 -3.68 -12.77
C HIS A 78 4.74 -2.30 -13.38
N ASP A 79 3.50 -1.84 -13.21
CA ASP A 79 3.08 -0.52 -13.66
C ASP A 79 3.57 0.55 -12.68
N GLN A 80 4.65 1.24 -13.09
CA GLN A 80 5.34 2.26 -12.28
C GLN A 80 4.41 3.34 -11.70
N PRO A 81 3.52 3.99 -12.46
CA PRO A 81 2.68 5.05 -11.90
C PRO A 81 1.72 4.50 -10.84
N SER A 82 1.22 3.26 -10.99
CA SER A 82 0.36 2.64 -10.00
C SER A 82 1.09 2.39 -8.68
N ALA A 83 2.32 1.87 -8.73
CA ALA A 83 3.14 1.68 -7.55
C ALA A 83 3.40 3.00 -6.80
N ILE A 84 3.71 4.07 -7.54
CA ILE A 84 3.92 5.41 -6.96
C ILE A 84 2.64 5.93 -6.31
N LEU A 85 1.49 5.84 -6.99
CA LEU A 85 0.22 6.35 -6.46
C LEU A 85 -0.20 5.62 -5.18
N VAL A 86 -0.06 4.29 -5.13
CA VAL A 86 -0.37 3.49 -3.94
C VAL A 86 0.56 3.86 -2.78
N ALA A 87 1.86 3.99 -3.03
CA ALA A 87 2.83 4.38 -2.01
C ALA A 87 2.55 5.79 -1.46
N VAL A 88 2.31 6.77 -2.35
CA VAL A 88 1.99 8.14 -1.96
C VAL A 88 0.71 8.19 -1.14
N ALA A 89 -0.35 7.52 -1.58
CA ALA A 89 -1.61 7.46 -0.85
C ALA A 89 -1.45 6.82 0.55
N TYR A 90 -0.66 5.76 0.65
CA TYR A 90 -0.39 5.10 1.93
C TYR A 90 0.41 5.99 2.89
N ILE A 91 1.42 6.69 2.38
CA ILE A 91 2.23 7.66 3.14
C ILE A 91 1.35 8.83 3.61
N LEU A 92 0.52 9.40 2.72
CA LEU A 92 -0.40 10.48 3.07
C LEU A 92 -1.36 10.09 4.19
N ASN A 93 -1.86 8.85 4.18
CA ASN A 93 -2.69 8.33 5.26
C ASN A 93 -1.91 8.24 6.58
N GLY A 94 -0.63 7.84 6.55
CA GLY A 94 0.23 7.86 7.74
C GLY A 94 0.50 9.25 8.29
N VAL A 95 0.70 10.23 7.40
CA VAL A 95 0.83 11.64 7.78
C VAL A 95 -0.47 12.14 8.43
N ALA A 96 -1.64 11.78 7.89
CA ALA A 96 -2.93 12.12 8.49
C ALA A 96 -3.11 11.54 9.90
N SER A 97 -2.73 10.26 10.08
CA SER A 97 -2.73 9.61 11.40
C SER A 97 -1.80 10.33 12.39
N ALA A 98 -0.58 10.69 11.93
CA ALA A 98 0.38 11.42 12.75
C ALA A 98 -0.14 12.80 13.18
N PHE A 99 -0.80 13.55 12.28
CA PHE A 99 -1.45 14.82 12.65
C PHE A 99 -2.62 14.64 13.62
N SER A 100 -3.24 13.47 13.63
CA SER A 100 -4.28 13.12 14.61
C SER A 100 -3.70 12.69 15.97
N GLY A 101 -2.38 12.72 16.14
CA GLY A 101 -1.69 12.30 17.37
C GLY A 101 -1.53 10.79 17.51
N ILE A 102 -1.83 10.00 16.46
CA ILE A 102 -1.66 8.56 16.46
C ILE A 102 -0.30 8.25 15.81
N PRO A 103 0.70 7.75 16.57
CA PRO A 103 2.00 7.44 16.00
C PRO A 103 1.88 6.31 14.96
N PRO A 104 2.73 6.30 13.92
CA PRO A 104 2.73 5.24 12.92
C PRO A 104 3.08 3.90 13.59
N GLY A 105 2.20 2.91 13.40
CA GLY A 105 2.45 1.56 13.92
C GLY A 105 3.59 0.85 13.17
N ILE A 106 4.17 -0.17 13.79
CA ILE A 106 5.23 -0.99 13.18
C ILE A 106 4.79 -1.55 11.82
N LEU A 107 3.56 -2.08 11.73
CA LEU A 107 3.00 -2.60 10.49
C LEU A 107 2.96 -1.54 9.37
N GLN A 108 2.64 -0.29 9.73
CA GLN A 108 2.60 0.81 8.79
C GLN A 108 3.99 1.20 8.28
N LEU A 109 5.00 1.19 9.16
CA LEU A 109 6.37 1.43 8.76
C LEU A 109 6.86 0.33 7.80
N PHE A 110 6.64 -0.94 8.13
CA PHE A 110 7.01 -2.06 7.27
C PHE A 110 6.28 -2.03 5.92
N ALA A 111 4.98 -1.76 5.91
CA ALA A 111 4.21 -1.65 4.67
C ALA A 111 4.70 -0.47 3.81
N THR A 112 4.99 0.68 4.41
CA THR A 112 5.55 1.84 3.70
C THR A 112 6.89 1.51 3.08
N LEU A 113 7.78 0.89 3.86
CA LEU A 113 9.09 0.46 3.41
C LEU A 113 9.02 -0.53 2.24
N LEU A 114 8.10 -1.50 2.30
CA LEU A 114 7.93 -2.44 1.20
C LEU A 114 7.29 -1.80 -0.03
N LEU A 115 6.35 -0.86 0.13
CA LEU A 115 5.79 -0.12 -1.00
C LEU A 115 6.86 0.72 -1.71
N LEU A 116 7.76 1.35 -0.96
CA LEU A 116 8.91 2.07 -1.52
C LEU A 116 9.88 1.11 -2.26
N ALA A 117 10.15 -0.07 -1.69
CA ALA A 117 10.92 -1.10 -2.37
C ALA A 117 10.25 -1.54 -3.69
N ASN A 118 8.92 -1.67 -3.70
CA ASN A 118 8.16 -2.01 -4.91
C ASN A 118 8.28 -0.96 -6.01
N ILE A 119 8.30 0.34 -5.70
CA ILE A 119 8.54 1.38 -6.73
C ILE A 119 9.83 1.08 -7.48
N ARG A 120 10.92 0.81 -6.75
CA ARG A 120 12.19 0.45 -7.37
C ARG A 120 12.10 -0.88 -8.13
N GLY A 121 11.44 -1.89 -7.57
CA GLY A 121 11.19 -3.17 -8.23
C GLY A 121 10.52 -2.99 -9.59
N THR A 122 9.51 -2.12 -9.69
CA THR A 122 8.85 -1.80 -10.96
C THR A 122 9.75 -1.06 -11.95
N TRP A 123 10.70 -0.25 -11.48
CA TRP A 123 11.70 0.38 -12.35
C TRP A 123 12.68 -0.62 -12.94
N ILE A 124 13.17 -1.56 -12.12
CA ILE A 124 14.04 -2.64 -12.59
C ILE A 124 13.26 -3.49 -13.60
N ALA A 125 12.06 -3.96 -13.23
CA ALA A 125 11.22 -4.77 -14.11
C ALA A 125 10.88 -4.06 -15.45
N ALA A 126 10.66 -2.74 -15.44
CA ALA A 126 10.43 -1.99 -16.67
C ALA A 126 11.66 -1.93 -17.58
N LYS A 127 12.88 -1.86 -17.03
CA LYS A 127 14.13 -1.94 -17.81
C LYS A 127 14.30 -3.32 -18.46
N TRP A 128 13.95 -4.38 -17.72
CA TRP A 128 13.95 -5.75 -18.23
C TRP A 128 12.91 -5.97 -19.31
N ALA A 129 11.71 -5.40 -19.16
CA ALA A 129 10.66 -5.49 -20.17
C ALA A 129 11.08 -4.85 -21.52
N ALA A 130 11.99 -3.87 -21.49
CA ALA A 130 12.55 -3.28 -22.71
C ALA A 130 13.58 -4.18 -23.42
N HIS A 131 14.21 -5.11 -22.69
CA HIS A 131 15.21 -6.05 -23.20
C HIS A 131 14.86 -7.48 -22.75
N PRO A 132 13.79 -8.08 -23.30
CA PRO A 132 13.33 -9.38 -22.88
C PRO A 132 14.36 -10.45 -23.27
N ASP A 133 15.10 -10.95 -22.28
CA ASP A 133 15.89 -12.16 -22.41
C ASP A 133 14.96 -13.37 -22.13
N PRO A 134 14.71 -14.24 -23.12
CA PRO A 134 13.79 -15.38 -22.98
C PRO A 134 14.24 -16.36 -21.88
N ASP A 135 15.54 -16.44 -21.58
CA ASP A 135 16.08 -17.35 -20.57
C ASP A 135 15.90 -16.82 -19.13
N LEU A 136 15.58 -15.54 -18.99
CA LEU A 136 15.43 -14.86 -17.69
C LEU A 136 13.97 -14.54 -17.34
N MET A 137 13.01 -14.95 -18.17
CA MET A 137 11.60 -14.74 -17.88
C MET A 137 11.17 -15.55 -16.65
N PRO A 138 10.58 -14.91 -15.61
CA PRO A 138 10.16 -15.60 -14.41
C PRO A 138 9.07 -16.63 -14.76
N GLN A 139 9.27 -17.86 -14.29
CA GLN A 139 8.34 -18.96 -14.52
C GLN A 139 7.04 -18.69 -13.72
N ARG A 140 5.97 -18.31 -14.43
CA ARG A 140 4.64 -18.14 -13.82
C ARG A 140 4.01 -19.50 -13.58
N PHE A 141 3.87 -19.88 -12.31
CA PHE A 141 3.24 -21.15 -11.93
C PHE A 141 1.71 -21.05 -12.03
N ASN A 142 1.05 -22.18 -12.28
CA ASN A 142 -0.41 -22.26 -12.43
C ASN A 142 -1.03 -23.41 -11.62
N THR A 143 -0.26 -24.00 -10.70
CA THR A 143 -0.63 -25.20 -9.97
C THR A 143 -1.63 -24.89 -8.86
N THR A 144 -1.36 -23.85 -8.06
CA THR A 144 -2.21 -23.49 -6.90
C THR A 144 -3.24 -22.42 -7.28
N PHE A 145 -4.37 -22.39 -6.56
CA PHE A 145 -5.34 -21.30 -6.66
C PHE A 145 -4.70 -19.92 -6.39
N SER A 146 -3.83 -19.85 -5.39
CA SER A 146 -3.02 -18.66 -5.08
C SER A 146 -2.18 -18.23 -6.29
N ASP A 147 -1.54 -19.17 -6.97
CA ASP A 147 -0.70 -18.87 -8.15
C ASP A 147 -1.57 -18.32 -9.30
N LYS A 148 -2.75 -18.90 -9.53
CA LYS A 148 -3.70 -18.35 -10.53
C LYS A 148 -4.14 -16.94 -10.19
N LEU A 149 -4.42 -16.66 -8.91
CA LEU A 149 -4.84 -15.34 -8.45
C LEU A 149 -3.71 -14.31 -8.57
N VAL A 150 -2.48 -14.68 -8.25
CA VAL A 150 -1.34 -13.75 -8.23
C VAL A 150 -0.67 -13.60 -9.61
N ASP A 151 -0.64 -14.65 -10.43
CA ASP A 151 0.15 -14.65 -11.67
C ASP A 151 -0.70 -14.51 -12.95
N GLN A 152 -1.95 -15.00 -12.95
CA GLN A 152 -2.80 -14.95 -14.15
C GLN A 152 -3.85 -13.83 -14.12
N MET A 153 -4.45 -13.59 -12.95
CA MET A 153 -5.47 -12.55 -12.81
C MET A 153 -4.92 -11.16 -13.16
N PRO A 154 -3.73 -10.74 -12.68
CA PRO A 154 -3.25 -9.38 -12.93
C PRO A 154 -3.00 -9.12 -14.42
N ALA A 155 -2.34 -10.04 -15.12
CA ALA A 155 -2.09 -9.91 -16.56
C ALA A 155 -3.36 -9.76 -17.39
N ARG A 156 -4.45 -10.42 -16.99
CA ARG A 156 -5.72 -10.38 -17.72
C ARG A 156 -6.59 -9.18 -17.33
N VAL A 157 -6.60 -8.82 -16.05
CA VAL A 157 -7.49 -7.80 -15.48
C VAL A 157 -6.89 -6.40 -15.65
N TRP A 158 -5.58 -6.25 -15.45
CA TRP A 158 -4.90 -4.96 -15.41
C TRP A 158 -5.09 -4.10 -16.66
N PRO A 159 -4.97 -4.61 -17.90
CA PRO A 159 -5.16 -3.78 -19.10
C PRO A 159 -6.54 -3.11 -19.17
N LYS A 160 -7.57 -3.76 -18.60
CA LYS A 160 -8.94 -3.23 -18.54
C LYS A 160 -9.16 -2.37 -17.30
N ALA A 161 -8.53 -2.74 -16.19
CA ALA A 161 -8.65 -2.05 -14.91
C ALA A 161 -7.80 -0.78 -14.80
N LYS A 162 -6.83 -0.57 -15.70
CA LYS A 162 -5.90 0.57 -15.68
C LYS A 162 -6.64 1.92 -15.70
N ILE A 163 -7.60 2.08 -16.62
CA ILE A 163 -8.38 3.32 -16.75
C ILE A 163 -9.21 3.61 -15.48
N PRO A 164 -10.09 2.70 -15.01
CA PRO A 164 -10.87 2.96 -13.81
C PRO A 164 -9.99 3.14 -12.56
N PHE A 165 -8.86 2.44 -12.48
CA PHE A 165 -7.91 2.63 -11.39
C PHE A 165 -7.40 4.07 -11.33
N PHE A 166 -6.94 4.67 -12.43
CA PHE A 166 -6.45 6.06 -12.39
C PHE A 166 -7.54 7.06 -12.04
N CYS A 167 -8.78 6.85 -12.52
CA CYS A 167 -9.91 7.67 -12.11
C CYS A 167 -10.16 7.59 -10.60
N ILE A 168 -10.18 6.36 -10.05
CA ILE A 168 -10.32 6.12 -8.61
C ILE A 168 -9.15 6.74 -7.84
N ALA A 169 -7.92 6.60 -8.34
CA ALA A 169 -6.72 7.11 -7.70
C ALA A 169 -6.73 8.63 -7.56
N VAL A 170 -7.13 9.36 -8.60
CA VAL A 170 -7.26 10.83 -8.54
C VAL A 170 -8.27 11.23 -7.48
N ILE A 171 -9.47 10.63 -7.51
CA ILE A 171 -10.53 10.92 -6.52
C ILE A 171 -10.04 10.61 -5.10
N TYR A 172 -9.42 9.45 -4.92
CA TYR A 172 -8.92 8.98 -3.63
C TYR A 172 -7.83 9.89 -3.05
N ILE A 173 -6.85 10.28 -3.87
CA ILE A 173 -5.77 11.17 -3.44
C ILE A 173 -6.33 12.55 -3.10
N LEU A 174 -7.23 13.12 -3.91
CA LEU A 174 -7.86 14.40 -3.61
C LEU A 174 -8.61 14.36 -2.27
N LEU A 175 -9.39 13.31 -2.03
CA LEU A 175 -10.10 13.11 -0.77
C LEU A 175 -9.14 12.96 0.42
N THR A 176 -8.04 12.22 0.25
CA THR A 176 -7.05 12.00 1.30
C THR A 176 -6.32 13.31 1.62
N VAL A 177 -5.86 14.05 0.61
CA VAL A 177 -5.22 15.36 0.81
C VAL A 177 -6.17 16.35 1.49
N ALA A 178 -7.42 16.44 1.02
CA ALA A 178 -8.42 17.30 1.64
C ALA A 178 -8.67 16.94 3.11
N GLY A 179 -8.80 15.64 3.42
CA GLY A 179 -8.95 15.13 4.78
C GLY A 179 -7.74 15.46 5.66
N THR A 180 -6.51 15.24 5.16
CA THR A 180 -5.27 15.56 5.87
C THR A 180 -5.16 17.05 6.16
N VAL A 181 -5.43 17.91 5.18
CA VAL A 181 -5.42 19.37 5.37
C VAL A 181 -6.46 19.80 6.39
N PHE A 182 -7.67 19.25 6.31
CA PHE A 182 -8.74 19.53 7.27
C PHE A 182 -8.33 19.17 8.71
N ILE A 183 -7.76 17.99 8.92
CA ILE A 183 -7.26 17.54 10.23
C ILE A 183 -6.11 18.44 10.71
N ALA A 184 -5.14 18.73 9.84
CA ALA A 184 -3.98 19.55 10.20
C ALA A 184 -4.37 20.99 10.60
N VAL A 185 -5.34 21.59 9.91
CA VAL A 185 -5.79 22.96 10.18
C VAL A 185 -6.72 23.05 11.39
N LEU A 186 -7.68 22.13 11.53
CA LEU A 186 -8.72 22.20 12.57
C LEU A 186 -8.39 21.42 13.84
N GLY A 187 -7.48 20.44 13.76
CA GLY A 187 -7.04 19.65 14.90
C GLY A 187 -6.53 20.51 16.06
N PRO A 188 -5.60 21.45 15.85
CA PRO A 188 -5.10 22.32 16.91
C PRO A 188 -6.18 23.19 17.56
N ALA A 189 -7.15 23.67 16.77
CA ALA A 189 -8.26 24.48 17.28
C ALA A 189 -9.21 23.67 18.17
N ARG A 190 -9.52 22.42 17.78
CA ARG A 190 -10.35 21.51 18.59
C ARG A 190 -9.68 21.14 19.90
N LEU A 191 -8.37 20.88 19.88
CA LEU A 191 -7.61 20.58 21.11
C LEU A 191 -7.60 21.77 22.06
N LYS A 192 -7.39 23.00 21.57
CA LYS A 192 -7.45 24.21 22.38
C LYS A 192 -8.83 24.46 22.98
N ALA A 193 -9.90 24.23 22.21
CA ALA A 193 -11.27 24.35 22.71
C ALA A 193 -11.61 23.29 23.78
N ALA A 194 -11.12 22.06 23.62
CA ALA A 194 -11.31 20.99 24.60
C ALA A 194 -10.52 21.23 25.91
N GLN A 195 -9.35 21.86 25.84
CA GLN A 195 -8.52 22.16 27.01
C GLN A 195 -9.04 23.33 27.86
N ASN A 196 -9.80 24.25 27.26
CA ASN A 196 -10.44 25.36 27.96
C ASN A 196 -11.96 25.22 27.92
N PRO A 197 -12.55 24.22 28.61
CA PRO A 197 -13.99 24.17 28.76
C PRO A 197 -14.41 25.47 29.42
N THR A 198 -15.12 26.32 28.69
CA THR A 198 -15.72 27.52 29.27
C THR A 198 -16.52 27.03 30.46
N PRO A 199 -16.25 27.50 31.69
CA PRO A 199 -16.96 27.01 32.86
C PRO A 199 -18.43 27.33 32.61
N THR A 200 -19.20 26.30 32.26
CA THR A 200 -20.64 26.39 32.19
C THR A 200 -21.02 26.63 33.64
N SER A 201 -21.26 27.89 33.99
CA SER A 201 -21.88 28.26 35.24
C SER A 201 -23.21 27.51 35.28
N GLN A 202 -23.21 26.31 35.85
CA GLN A 202 -24.43 25.59 36.18
C GLN A 202 -25.05 26.43 37.29
N THR A 203 -25.86 27.41 36.90
CA THR A 203 -26.75 28.09 37.82
C THR A 203 -27.73 27.02 38.26
N ILE A 204 -27.45 26.39 39.39
CA ILE A 204 -28.36 25.46 40.04
C ILE A 204 -29.59 26.28 40.37
N GLU A 205 -30.62 26.18 39.53
CA GLU A 205 -31.93 26.75 39.80
C GLU A 205 -32.56 25.89 40.90
N VAL A 206 -32.34 26.30 42.16
CA VAL A 206 -32.95 25.65 43.32
C VAL A 206 -34.45 25.95 43.26
N SER A 207 -35.23 25.00 42.72
CA SER A 207 -36.68 25.05 42.78
C SER A 207 -37.13 24.99 44.25
N PRO A 208 -37.81 26.02 44.79
CA PRO A 208 -38.28 25.98 46.16
C PRO A 208 -39.34 24.89 46.31
N SER A 209 -39.10 23.94 47.22
CA SER A 209 -40.09 22.94 47.62
C SER A 209 -41.24 23.65 48.34
N ARG A 210 -42.46 23.54 47.80
CA ARG A 210 -43.70 23.93 48.48
C ARG A 210 -44.16 22.84 49.43
#